data_AF-C3YFS6-F1
#
_entry.id   AF-C3YFS6-F1
#
_cell.length_a   1.000
_cell.length_b   1.000
_cell.length_c   1.000
_cell.angle_alpha   90.00
_cell.angle_beta   90.00
_cell.angle_gamma   90.00
#
_symmetry.space_group_name_H-M   'P 1'
#
loop_
_entity.id
_entity.type
_entity.pdbx_description
1 polymer ?
#
loop_
_entity_poly.entity_id
_entity_poly.type
_entity_poly.pdbx_seq_one_letter_code
_entity_poly.pdbx_strand_id
1 'polypeptide(L)'
;LFRPPVTRVSDRVMIPQEEHPDINFVGLLIGPRGNTLKKIEKDTGAKIMIRGKGSVKEGKIGRKDGQPLPGEDEPLHALVTANNAESVRKAVDEVCGRAT
;
A
#
# COMPACT_ATOMS: atom_id res chain seq x y z
N LEU A 1 30.34 -20.61 -1.89
CA LEU A 1 29.26 -19.77 -1.33
C LEU A 1 28.22 -19.54 -2.42
N PHE A 2 27.09 -20.25 -2.38
CA PHE A 2 25.97 -19.97 -3.28
C PHE A 2 25.24 -18.73 -2.72
N ARG A 3 25.35 -17.60 -3.42
CA ARG A 3 24.50 -16.43 -3.14
C ARG A 3 23.23 -16.66 -3.96
N PRO A 4 22.07 -16.95 -3.33
CA PRO A 4 20.86 -17.13 -4.09
C PRO A 4 20.63 -15.88 -4.96
N PRO A 5 20.12 -16.04 -6.19
CA PRO A 5 19.85 -14.89 -7.06
C PRO A 5 18.95 -13.92 -6.30
N VAL A 6 19.35 -12.64 -6.25
CA VAL A 6 18.56 -11.58 -5.64
C VAL A 6 17.39 -11.30 -6.58
N THR A 7 16.42 -12.21 -6.58
CA THR A 7 15.19 -12.05 -7.33
C THR A 7 14.34 -11.06 -6.56
N ARG A 8 14.30 -9.81 -7.03
CA ARG A 8 13.36 -8.83 -6.49
C ARG A 8 11.94 -9.38 -6.64
N VAL A 9 11.26 -9.55 -5.52
CA VAL A 9 9.89 -10.03 -5.45
C VAL A 9 9.00 -8.83 -5.19
N SER A 10 7.84 -8.82 -5.83
CA SER A 10 6.83 -7.79 -5.62
C SER A 10 5.44 -8.39 -5.64
N ASP A 11 4.59 -7.91 -4.76
CA ASP A 11 3.22 -8.41 -4.56
C ASP A 11 2.26 -7.22 -4.43
N ARG A 12 0.98 -7.44 -4.76
CA ARG A 12 -0.05 -6.41 -4.83
C ARG A 12 -1.22 -6.82 -3.94
N VAL A 13 -1.42 -6.04 -2.88
CA VAL A 13 -2.57 -6.19 -1.98
C VAL A 13 -3.68 -5.26 -2.43
N MET A 14 -4.83 -5.82 -2.79
CA MET A 14 -6.05 -5.04 -3.07
C MET A 14 -6.69 -4.61 -1.76
N ILE A 15 -7.15 -3.37 -1.69
CA ILE A 15 -7.79 -2.80 -0.51
C ILE A 15 -9.22 -2.38 -0.92
N PRO A 16 -10.27 -2.95 -0.31
CA PRO A 16 -11.67 -2.70 -0.69
C PRO A 16 -12.16 -1.33 -0.19
N GLN A 17 -11.49 -0.26 -0.61
CA GLN A 17 -11.91 1.11 -0.28
C GLN A 17 -13.24 1.47 -0.94
N GLU A 18 -13.59 0.82 -2.05
CA GLU A 18 -14.88 1.03 -2.73
C GLU A 18 -16.06 0.52 -1.91
N GLU A 19 -15.88 -0.57 -1.16
CA GLU A 19 -16.90 -1.11 -0.24
C GLU A 19 -17.01 -0.27 1.03
N HIS A 20 -15.92 0.41 1.43
CA HIS A 20 -15.84 1.21 2.65
C HIS A 20 -15.18 2.58 2.40
N PRO A 21 -15.86 3.52 1.73
CA PRO A 21 -15.31 4.83 1.39
C PRO A 21 -15.04 5.72 2.62
N ASP A 22 -15.76 5.51 3.72
CA ASP A 22 -15.58 6.24 4.98
C ASP A 22 -14.32 5.81 5.77
N ILE A 23 -13.74 4.65 5.42
CA ILE A 23 -12.58 4.08 6.12
C ILE A 23 -11.28 4.52 5.46
N ASN A 24 -10.40 5.14 6.24
CA ASN A 24 -9.09 5.55 5.79
C ASN A 24 -8.07 4.41 5.92
N PHE A 25 -8.18 3.35 5.11
CA PHE A 25 -7.24 2.22 5.12
C PHE A 25 -5.78 2.63 4.98
N VAL A 26 -5.52 3.63 4.14
CA VAL A 26 -4.19 4.22 3.96
C VAL A 26 -3.67 4.83 5.26
N GLY A 27 -4.53 5.57 5.97
CA GLY A 27 -4.19 6.12 7.28
C GLY A 27 -3.97 5.05 8.35
N LEU A 28 -4.74 3.96 8.30
CA LEU A 28 -4.59 2.81 9.20
C LEU A 28 -3.28 2.06 8.95
N LEU A 29 -2.93 1.85 7.67
CA LEU A 29 -1.72 1.17 7.26
C LEU A 29 -0.46 2.00 7.54
N ILE A 30 -0.50 3.29 7.22
CA ILE A 30 0.58 4.25 7.47
C ILE A 30 0.74 4.49 8.98
N GLY A 31 -0.39 4.59 9.69
CA GLY A 31 -0.45 4.94 11.10
C GLY A 31 -0.12 6.42 11.38
N PRO A 32 -0.22 6.86 12.64
CA PRO A 32 0.08 8.23 13.02
C PRO A 32 1.53 8.59 12.67
N ARG A 33 1.70 9.66 11.89
CA ARG A 33 2.99 10.17 11.39
C ARG A 33 3.78 9.18 10.51
N GLY A 34 3.16 8.12 10.00
CA GLY A 34 3.86 7.10 9.20
C GLY A 34 4.77 6.18 9.99
N ASN A 35 4.62 6.13 11.31
CA ASN A 35 5.41 5.24 12.15
C ASN A 35 5.09 3.76 11.90
N THR A 36 3.81 3.43 11.65
CA THR A 36 3.40 2.03 11.43
C THR A 36 4.00 1.50 10.13
N LEU A 37 3.76 2.15 9.00
CA LEU A 37 4.30 1.69 7.71
C LEU A 37 5.84 1.63 7.72
N LYS A 38 6.52 2.63 8.28
CA LYS A 38 7.99 2.57 8.45
C LYS A 38 8.45 1.40 9.30
N LYS A 39 7.68 1.04 10.35
CA LYS A 39 7.98 -0.10 11.19
C LYS A 39 7.83 -1.41 10.42
N ILE A 40 6.74 -1.59 9.67
CA ILE A 40 6.52 -2.77 8.82
C ILE A 40 7.65 -2.89 7.79
N GLU A 41 7.95 -1.80 7.07
CA GLU A 41 9.02 -1.80 6.06
C GLU A 41 10.38 -2.15 6.66
N LYS A 42 10.67 -1.64 7.86
CA LYS A 42 11.93 -1.91 8.57
C LYS A 42 12.01 -3.33 9.14
N ASP A 43 10.91 -3.85 9.68
CA ASP A 43 10.85 -5.17 10.31
C ASP A 43 10.90 -6.29 9.27
N THR A 44 10.16 -6.12 8.17
CA THR A 44 10.09 -7.09 7.08
C THR A 44 11.23 -6.95 6.07
N GLY A 45 11.82 -5.75 5.97
CA GLY A 45 12.77 -5.41 4.91
C GLY A 45 12.12 -5.26 3.54
N ALA A 46 10.79 -5.14 3.48
CA ALA A 46 10.04 -4.86 2.26
C ALA A 46 9.74 -3.36 2.14
N LYS A 47 9.46 -2.91 0.93
CA LYS A 47 9.05 -1.55 0.60
C LYS A 47 7.57 -1.54 0.21
N ILE A 48 6.78 -0.70 0.86
CA ILE A 48 5.32 -0.64 0.68
C ILE A 48 4.97 0.67 -0.03
N MET A 49 4.29 0.57 -1.18
CA MET A 49 3.84 1.70 -1.98
C MET A 49 2.33 1.62 -2.17
N ILE A 50 1.60 2.56 -1.59
CA ILE A 50 0.15 2.64 -1.74
C ILE A 50 -0.18 3.46 -2.98
N ARG A 51 -1.06 2.94 -3.84
CA ARG A 51 -1.53 3.54 -5.09
C ARG A 51 -3.04 3.32 -5.24
N GLY A 52 -3.69 4.03 -6.16
CA GLY A 52 -5.12 3.91 -6.43
C GLY A 52 -5.98 5.02 -5.81
N LYS A 53 -7.28 4.96 -6.08
CA LYS A 53 -8.27 5.96 -5.67
C LYS A 53 -8.38 6.02 -4.14
N GLY A 54 -8.25 7.22 -3.56
CA GLY A 54 -8.27 7.43 -2.10
C GLY A 54 -6.91 7.36 -1.38
N SER A 55 -5.83 7.04 -2.09
CA SER A 55 -4.47 7.06 -1.53
C SER A 55 -3.97 8.44 -1.11
N VAL A 56 -4.61 9.50 -1.60
CA VAL A 56 -4.37 10.89 -1.22
C VAL A 56 -5.54 11.39 -0.39
N LYS A 57 -5.25 11.83 0.84
CA LYS A 57 -6.25 12.39 1.77
C LYS A 57 -7.03 13.50 1.06
N GLU A 58 -8.35 13.35 0.99
CA GLU A 58 -9.27 14.38 0.52
C GLU A 58 -8.94 15.70 1.21
N GLY A 59 -8.63 16.72 0.41
CA GLY A 59 -8.20 18.04 0.89
C GLY A 59 -7.10 18.73 0.08
N LYS A 60 -6.43 18.04 -0.86
CA LYS A 60 -5.46 18.69 -1.78
C LYS A 60 -5.74 18.54 -3.28
N ILE A 61 -6.72 17.74 -3.70
CA ILE A 61 -7.10 17.62 -5.12
C ILE A 61 -8.63 17.55 -5.23
N GLY A 62 -9.31 18.60 -4.76
CA GLY A 62 -10.60 18.99 -5.31
C GLY A 62 -10.34 20.14 -6.27
N ARG A 63 -9.80 19.87 -7.47
CA ARG A 63 -9.75 20.90 -8.51
C ARG A 63 -11.18 21.10 -9.01
N LYS A 64 -11.71 22.28 -8.69
CA LYS A 64 -12.79 23.12 -9.27
C LYS A 64 -13.68 22.71 -10.47
N ASP A 65 -13.58 21.55 -11.11
CA ASP A 65 -14.24 21.34 -12.42
C ASP A 65 -15.04 20.04 -12.60
N GLY A 66 -15.13 19.16 -11.59
CA GLY A 66 -16.03 17.98 -11.66
C GLY A 66 -15.69 16.95 -12.75
N GLN A 67 -14.50 17.02 -13.36
CA GLN A 67 -14.04 16.02 -14.35
C GLN A 67 -13.20 14.94 -13.65
N PRO A 68 -13.61 13.65 -13.72
CA PRO A 68 -12.81 12.55 -13.19
C PRO A 68 -11.50 12.42 -13.98
N LEU A 69 -10.38 12.29 -13.26
CA LEU A 69 -9.05 12.11 -13.84
C LEU A 69 -8.94 10.72 -14.49
N PRO A 70 -8.31 10.59 -15.68
CA PRO A 70 -8.05 9.28 -16.26
C PRO A 70 -7.13 8.47 -15.34
N GLY A 71 -7.63 7.35 -14.81
CA GLY A 71 -6.97 6.54 -13.77
C GLY A 71 -7.65 6.57 -12.40
N GLU A 72 -8.75 7.31 -12.23
CA GLU A 72 -9.67 7.22 -11.06
C GLU A 72 -10.49 5.90 -11.00
N ASP A 73 -10.25 4.98 -11.93
CA ASP A 73 -10.92 3.68 -12.05
C ASP A 73 -10.13 2.53 -11.40
N GLU A 74 -8.88 2.76 -10.96
CA GLU A 74 -8.11 1.69 -10.32
C GLU A 74 -8.34 1.65 -8.80
N PRO A 75 -8.75 0.48 -8.26
CA PRO A 75 -9.02 0.30 -6.84
C PRO A 75 -7.77 0.54 -6.01
N LEU A 76 -7.97 0.98 -4.76
CA LEU A 76 -6.89 1.19 -3.81
C LEU A 76 -6.08 -0.10 -3.66
N HIS A 77 -4.77 -0.01 -3.82
CA HIS A 77 -3.88 -1.15 -3.68
C HIS A 77 -2.52 -0.77 -3.09
N ALA A 78 -1.95 -1.68 -2.31
CA ALA A 78 -0.60 -1.57 -1.76
C ALA A 78 0.35 -2.51 -2.52
N LEU A 79 1.36 -1.94 -3.16
CA LEU A 79 2.44 -2.67 -3.81
C LEU A 79 3.57 -2.88 -2.81
N VAL A 80 3.87 -4.13 -2.49
CA VAL A 80 4.95 -4.54 -1.60
C VAL A 80 6.08 -5.07 -2.44
N THR A 81 7.31 -4.58 -2.27
CA THR A 81 8.48 -5.01 -3.03
C THR A 81 9.65 -5.29 -2.10
N ALA A 82 10.31 -6.43 -2.22
CA ALA A 82 11.47 -6.76 -1.40
C ALA A 82 12.50 -7.58 -2.19
N ASN A 83 13.60 -7.86 -1.52
CA ASN A 83 14.74 -8.60 -2.07
C ASN A 83 14.47 -10.11 -2.06
N ASN A 84 13.53 -10.55 -1.21
CA ASN A 84 13.22 -11.94 -0.89
C ASN A 84 11.70 -12.15 -0.85
N ALA A 85 11.23 -13.34 -1.25
CA ALA A 85 9.81 -13.70 -1.19
C ALA A 85 9.25 -13.72 0.25
N GLU A 86 10.05 -14.14 1.23
CA GLU A 86 9.64 -14.17 2.63
C GLU A 86 9.37 -12.77 3.19
N SER A 87 10.21 -11.79 2.86
CA SER A 87 10.02 -10.39 3.26
C SER A 87 8.74 -9.81 2.67
N VAL A 88 8.49 -10.07 1.39
CA VAL A 88 7.24 -9.64 0.73
C VAL A 88 6.04 -10.28 1.41
N ARG A 89 6.06 -11.61 1.60
CA ARG A 89 4.95 -12.34 2.22
C ARG A 89 4.65 -11.84 3.64
N LYS A 90 5.67 -11.60 4.47
CA LYS A 90 5.48 -11.03 5.81
C LYS A 90 4.86 -9.63 5.77
N ALA A 91 5.33 -8.77 4.86
CA ALA A 91 4.78 -7.44 4.71
C ALA A 91 3.35 -7.46 4.15
N VAL A 92 3.07 -8.33 3.19
CA VAL A 92 1.73 -8.55 2.64
C VAL A 92 0.77 -9.01 3.73
N ASP A 93 1.19 -9.95 4.59
CA ASP A 93 0.39 -10.43 5.72
C ASP A 93 0.06 -9.30 6.72
N GLU A 94 1.06 -8.50 7.11
CA GLU A 94 0.84 -7.32 7.97
C GLU A 94 -0.03 -6.23 7.31
N VAL A 95 0.08 -6.07 6.00
CA VAL A 95 -0.72 -5.09 5.24
C VAL A 95 -2.15 -5.57 5.11
N CYS A 96 -2.36 -6.82 4.71
CA CYS A 96 -3.66 -7.45 4.54
C CYS A 96 -4.43 -7.52 5.86
N GLY A 97 -3.78 -7.94 6.95
CA GLY A 97 -4.38 -8.00 8.28
C GLY A 97 -4.78 -6.64 8.86
N ARG A 98 -4.31 -5.52 8.29
CA ARG A 98 -4.74 -4.16 8.64
C ARG A 98 -5.69 -3.53 7.63
N ALA A 99 -5.78 -4.08 6.44
CA ALA A 99 -6.57 -3.56 5.32
C ALA A 99 -7.91 -4.30 5.12
N THR A 100 -8.15 -5.35 5.92
CA THR A 100 -9.44 -6.05 6.06
C THR A 100 -10.19 -5.50 7.26
#